data_AF-A0A7L7VP75-F1
#
_entry.id   AF-A0A7L7VP75-F1
#
_cell.length_a   1.000
_cell.length_b   1.000
_cell.length_c   1.000
_cell.angle_alpha   90.00
_cell.angle_beta   90.00
_cell.angle_gamma   90.00
#
_symmetry.space_group_name_H-M   'P 1'
#
loop_
_entity.id
_entity.type
_entity.pdbx_description
1 polymer ?
#
loop_
_entity_poly.entity_id
_entity_poly.type
_entity_poly.pdbx_seq_one_letter_code
_entity_poly.pdbx_strand_id
1 'polypeptide(L)'
;MKDHAIPGISLTATPSGTGCLECLDGDGPGWWLHLRRCAQCGHIGCCDSSPSQHASAHARTVGHPVMRSFEPGESWFYEHTTKKFFRGPRLPDPQSRPPEQPAPGPADKVPADWREHLHR
;
A
#
# COMPACT_ATOMS: atom_id res chain seq x y z
N MET A 1 -15.45 23.67 10.56
CA MET A 1 -15.83 22.25 10.45
C MET A 1 -14.91 21.51 11.40
N LYS A 2 -15.43 20.81 12.41
CA LYS A 2 -14.55 20.11 13.36
C LYS A 2 -14.01 18.89 12.64
N ASP A 3 -12.76 18.97 12.19
CA ASP A 3 -12.01 17.85 11.66
C ASP A 3 -11.99 16.76 12.74
N HIS A 4 -12.94 15.82 12.67
CA HIS A 4 -12.86 14.61 13.47
C HIS A 4 -11.66 13.85 12.92
N ALA A 5 -10.54 13.92 13.65
CA ALA A 5 -9.39 13.07 13.39
C ALA A 5 -9.88 11.62 13.44
N ILE A 6 -9.88 10.95 12.29
CA ILE A 6 -10.14 9.51 12.22
C ILE A 6 -8.85 8.85 12.74
N PRO A 7 -8.90 8.08 13.85
CA PRO A 7 -7.71 7.40 14.35
C PRO A 7 -7.05 6.57 13.25
N GLY A 8 -5.72 6.66 13.12
CA GLY A 8 -4.99 5.95 12.06
C GLY A 8 -4.90 6.70 10.73
N ILE A 9 -5.45 7.92 10.59
CA ILE A 9 -5.43 8.69 9.34
C ILE A 9 -4.87 10.09 9.57
N SER A 10 -3.92 10.49 8.71
CA SER A 10 -3.34 11.83 8.66
C SER A 10 -3.58 12.47 7.29
N LEU A 11 -4.19 13.66 7.28
CA LEU A 11 -4.46 14.42 6.05
C LEU A 11 -3.24 15.20 5.54
N THR A 12 -2.08 15.03 6.18
CA THR A 12 -0.80 15.64 5.77
C THR A 12 0.25 14.61 5.36
N ALA A 13 -0.04 13.32 5.52
CA ALA A 13 0.89 12.25 5.17
C ALA A 13 1.01 12.09 3.65
N THR A 14 2.08 12.56 3.02
CA THR A 14 2.38 12.38 1.59
C THR A 14 2.92 10.97 1.31
N PRO A 15 2.69 10.39 0.12
CA PRO A 15 3.19 9.05 -0.17
C PRO A 15 4.72 9.01 -0.19
N SER A 16 5.31 7.90 0.27
CA SER A 16 6.77 7.72 0.30
C SER A 16 7.42 7.53 -1.09
N GLY A 17 6.61 7.42 -2.14
CA GLY A 17 7.07 7.21 -3.51
C GLY A 17 5.95 6.73 -4.42
N THR A 18 6.30 5.97 -5.46
CA THR A 18 5.36 5.38 -6.43
C THR A 18 5.24 3.85 -6.34
N GLY A 19 6.17 3.20 -5.63
CA GLY A 19 6.25 1.75 -5.46
C GLY A 19 6.39 1.34 -4.00
N CYS A 20 6.46 0.02 -3.76
CA CYS A 20 6.79 -0.52 -2.44
C CYS A 20 8.21 -0.12 -2.08
N LEU A 21 8.39 0.60 -0.97
CA LEU A 21 9.70 1.15 -0.59
C LEU A 21 10.75 0.04 -0.45
N GLU A 22 10.41 -1.01 0.29
CA GLU A 22 11.32 -2.09 0.62
C GLU A 22 11.67 -2.95 -0.59
N CYS A 23 10.70 -3.27 -1.46
CA CYS A 23 10.99 -3.98 -2.71
C CYS A 23 11.94 -3.18 -3.61
N LEU A 24 11.80 -1.85 -3.66
CA LEU A 24 12.70 -0.99 -4.42
C LEU A 24 14.10 -0.91 -3.80
N ASP A 25 14.19 -0.98 -2.47
CA ASP A 25 15.45 -1.04 -1.72
C ASP A 25 16.12 -2.42 -1.75
N GLY A 26 15.49 -3.42 -2.39
CA GLY A 26 16.05 -4.75 -2.61
C GLY A 26 15.65 -5.80 -1.57
N ASP A 27 14.64 -5.55 -0.75
CA ASP A 27 14.10 -6.56 0.17
C ASP A 27 13.15 -7.56 -0.55
N GLY A 28 13.32 -8.84 -0.22
CA GLY A 28 12.61 -9.94 -0.85
C GLY A 28 12.86 -10.04 -2.37
N PRO A 29 11.89 -10.52 -3.16
CA PRO A 29 12.05 -10.70 -4.61
C PRO A 29 12.16 -9.40 -5.43
N GLY A 30 11.98 -8.23 -4.80
CA GLY A 30 12.06 -6.93 -5.48
C GLY A 30 10.86 -6.60 -6.38
N TRP A 31 9.74 -7.32 -6.27
CA TRP A 31 8.50 -7.06 -7.02
C TRP A 31 7.24 -7.27 -6.17
N TRP A 32 6.12 -6.68 -6.59
CA TRP A 32 4.83 -6.70 -5.90
C TRP A 32 3.65 -6.88 -6.86
N LEU A 33 2.51 -7.36 -6.36
CA LEU A 33 1.26 -7.41 -7.12
C LEU A 33 0.52 -6.06 -7.09
N HIS A 34 0.09 -5.61 -5.90
CA HIS A 34 -0.61 -4.34 -5.69
C HIS A 34 0.00 -3.57 -4.52
N LEU A 35 -0.25 -2.26 -4.49
CA LEU A 35 0.28 -1.36 -3.48
C LEU A 35 -0.78 -0.89 -2.48
N ARG A 36 -0.32 -0.68 -1.25
CA ARG A 36 -1.08 -0.07 -0.16
C ARG A 36 -0.29 1.12 0.37
N ARG A 37 -0.99 2.19 0.70
CA ARG A 37 -0.43 3.38 1.33
C ARG A 37 -0.94 3.49 2.76
N CYS A 38 -0.05 3.60 3.71
CA CYS A 38 -0.39 3.90 5.10
C CYS A 38 -1.08 5.27 5.18
N ALA A 39 -2.30 5.29 5.72
CA ALA A 39 -3.08 6.52 5.85
C ALA A 39 -2.52 7.47 6.92
N GLN A 40 -1.69 6.97 7.84
CA GLN A 40 -1.11 7.76 8.94
C GLN A 40 0.23 8.43 8.57
N CYS A 41 1.10 7.74 7.82
CA CYS A 41 2.46 8.20 7.55
C CYS A 41 2.85 8.22 6.07
N GLY A 42 1.99 7.70 5.18
CA GLY A 42 2.22 7.73 3.74
C GLY A 42 3.19 6.67 3.21
N HIS A 43 3.77 5.84 4.06
CA HIS A 43 4.55 4.68 3.65
C HIS A 43 3.78 3.79 2.65
N ILE A 44 4.41 3.44 1.53
CA ILE A 44 3.85 2.54 0.52
C ILE A 44 4.52 1.17 0.63
N GLY A 45 3.69 0.15 0.85
CA GLY A 45 4.10 -1.26 0.91
C GLY A 45 3.29 -2.13 -0.04
N CYS A 46 3.82 -3.31 -0.37
CA CYS A 46 3.14 -4.31 -1.18
C CYS A 46 2.02 -5.03 -0.40
N CYS A 47 0.94 -5.40 -1.08
CA CYS A 47 -0.25 -6.00 -0.47
C CYS A 47 0.00 -7.43 0.07
N ASP A 48 -0.96 -7.96 0.82
CA ASP A 48 -0.86 -9.28 1.46
C ASP A 48 -0.75 -10.46 0.48
N SER A 49 -1.23 -10.31 -0.75
CA SER A 49 -1.02 -11.33 -1.79
C SER A 49 0.38 -11.26 -2.43
N SER A 50 1.11 -10.16 -2.26
CA SER A 50 2.47 -10.00 -2.81
C SER A 50 3.48 -10.79 -1.99
N PRO A 51 4.59 -11.28 -2.59
CA PRO A 51 5.53 -12.17 -1.90
C PRO A 51 6.02 -11.66 -0.54
N SER A 52 6.33 -10.36 -0.43
CA SER A 52 6.94 -9.77 0.77
C SER A 52 5.96 -9.20 1.80
N GLN A 53 4.69 -8.95 1.45
CA GLN A 53 3.63 -8.48 2.38
C GLN A 53 4.00 -7.24 3.22
N HIS A 54 4.76 -6.30 2.66
CA HIS A 54 5.31 -5.15 3.39
C HIS A 54 4.25 -4.25 4.02
N ALA A 55 3.08 -4.11 3.40
CA ALA A 55 2.01 -3.27 3.96
C ALA A 55 1.50 -3.81 5.31
N SER A 56 1.20 -5.10 5.43
CA SER A 56 0.75 -5.67 6.71
C SER A 56 1.89 -5.77 7.73
N ALA A 57 3.13 -6.01 7.26
CA ALA A 57 4.30 -5.94 8.12
C ALA A 57 4.45 -4.53 8.72
N HIS A 58 4.35 -3.47 7.92
CA HIS A 58 4.36 -2.07 8.37
C HIS A 58 3.24 -1.81 9.38
N ALA A 59 2.00 -2.22 9.07
CA ALA A 59 0.86 -2.03 9.95
C ALA A 59 1.10 -2.63 11.35
N ARG A 60 1.65 -3.84 11.40
CA ARG A 60 1.93 -4.57 12.64
C ARG A 60 3.14 -4.01 13.41
N THR A 61 4.22 -3.70 12.72
CA THR A 61 5.51 -3.32 13.34
C THR A 61 5.50 -1.88 13.83
N VAL A 62 4.95 -0.97 13.02
CA VAL A 62 4.86 0.46 13.33
C VAL A 62 3.59 0.80 14.11
N GLY A 63 2.58 -0.08 14.08
CA GLY A 63 1.29 0.18 14.73
C GLY A 63 0.43 1.18 13.97
N HIS A 64 0.53 1.20 12.63
CA HIS A 64 -0.28 2.05 11.75
C HIS A 64 -1.32 1.19 11.03
N PRO A 65 -2.51 0.96 11.60
CA PRO A 65 -3.35 -0.14 11.15
C PRO A 65 -4.22 0.21 9.92
N VAL A 66 -4.30 1.48 9.52
CA VAL A 66 -5.13 1.90 8.38
C VAL A 66 -4.30 2.03 7.12
N MET A 67 -4.63 1.20 6.13
CA MET A 67 -4.02 1.17 4.81
C MET A 67 -5.04 1.55 3.74
N ARG A 68 -4.72 2.51 2.89
CA ARG A 68 -5.51 2.85 1.70
C ARG A 68 -4.99 2.04 0.52
N SER A 69 -5.86 1.60 -0.38
CA SER A 69 -5.38 1.14 -1.69
C SER A 69 -4.60 2.24 -2.39
N PHE A 70 -3.51 1.89 -3.07
CA PHE A 70 -2.73 2.82 -3.89
C PHE A 70 -2.76 2.44 -5.37
N GLU A 71 -3.76 1.67 -5.79
CA GLU A 71 -4.01 1.31 -7.19
C GLU A 71 -4.87 2.36 -7.90
N PRO A 72 -4.68 2.56 -9.22
CA PRO A 72 -5.51 3.49 -10.00
C PRO A 72 -7.00 3.13 -9.92
N GLY A 73 -7.85 4.15 -9.73
CA GLY A 73 -9.31 3.98 -9.64
C GLY A 73 -9.83 3.47 -8.29
N GLU A 74 -8.95 3.12 -7.35
CA GLU A 74 -9.33 2.63 -6.02
C GLU A 74 -9.21 3.72 -4.94
N SER A 75 -10.19 3.79 -4.04
CA SER A 75 -10.23 4.79 -2.95
C SER A 75 -10.70 4.20 -1.61
N TRP A 76 -10.63 2.87 -1.49
CA TRP A 76 -11.02 2.16 -0.28
C TRP A 76 -9.84 2.09 0.70
N PHE A 77 -10.20 1.90 1.96
CA PHE A 77 -9.29 1.71 3.09
C PHE A 77 -9.54 0.35 3.73
N TYR A 78 -8.51 -0.22 4.34
CA TYR A 78 -8.55 -1.42 5.15
C TYR A 78 -7.93 -1.12 6.50
N GLU A 79 -8.59 -1.53 7.58
CA GLU A 79 -8.07 -1.42 8.93
C GLU A 79 -7.71 -2.81 9.47
N HIS A 80 -6.42 -3.02 9.77
CA HIS A 80 -5.85 -4.33 10.09
C HIS A 80 -6.36 -4.93 11.40
N THR A 81 -6.72 -4.13 12.40
CA THR A 81 -7.14 -4.62 13.72
C THR A 81 -8.55 -5.21 13.69
N THR A 82 -9.46 -4.54 12.99
CA THR A 82 -10.88 -4.86 12.84
C THR A 82 -11.14 -5.67 11.58
N LYS A 83 -10.17 -5.76 10.67
CA LYS A 83 -10.23 -6.47 9.38
C LYS A 83 -11.37 -5.97 8.49
N LYS A 84 -11.65 -4.68 8.51
CA LYS A 84 -12.77 -4.07 7.78
C LYS A 84 -12.30 -3.18 6.64
N PHE A 85 -13.03 -3.26 5.53
CA PHE A 85 -12.95 -2.27 4.47
C PHE A 85 -13.91 -1.12 4.73
N PHE A 86 -13.48 0.09 4.41
CA PHE A 86 -14.31 1.29 4.52
C PHE A 86 -13.89 2.36 3.51
N ARG A 87 -14.71 3.40 3.36
CA ARG A 87 -14.36 4.62 2.62
C ARG A 87 -13.88 5.67 3.61
N GLY A 88 -12.76 6.31 3.29
CA GLY A 88 -12.13 7.33 4.13
C GLY A 88 -11.97 8.65 3.38
N PRO A 89 -11.34 9.65 4.01
CA PRO A 89 -11.09 10.95 3.41
C PRO A 89 -10.09 10.86 2.25
N ARG A 90 -10.06 11.89 1.41
CA ARG A 90 -9.00 12.04 0.40
C ARG A 90 -7.67 12.35 1.10
N LEU A 91 -6.63 11.56 0.82
CA LEU A 91 -5.26 11.81 1.31
C LEU A 91 -4.52 12.78 0.36
N PRO A 92 -3.37 13.36 0.77
CA PRO A 92 -2.53 14.16 -0.13
C PRO A 92 -2.12 13.41 -1.40
N ASP A 93 -1.96 14.15 -2.49
CA ASP A 93 -1.56 13.58 -3.77
C ASP A 93 -0.12 13.04 -3.79
N PRO A 94 0.20 12.11 -4.71
CA PRO A 94 -0.71 11.41 -5.63
C PRO A 94 -1.70 10.43 -4.96
N GLN A 95 -2.83 10.14 -5.62
CA GLN A 95 -3.86 9.20 -5.15
C GLN A 95 -3.60 7.74 -5.46
N SER A 96 -2.66 7.44 -6.35
CA SER A 96 -2.32 6.07 -6.75
C SER A 96 -0.89 6.05 -7.26
N ARG A 97 -0.37 4.84 -7.49
CA ARG A 97 0.80 4.66 -8.37
C ARG A 97 0.52 5.22 -9.76
N PRO A 98 1.58 5.54 -10.54
CA PRO A 98 1.44 5.97 -11.94
C PRO A 98 0.60 4.94 -12.74
N PRO A 99 -0.33 5.41 -13.58
CA PRO A 99 -1.16 4.50 -14.38
C PRO A 99 -0.35 3.70 -15.41
N GLU A 100 0.83 4.18 -15.80
CA GLU A 100 1.74 3.48 -16.73
C GLU A 100 2.51 2.34 -16.05
N GLN A 101 2.60 2.34 -14.73
CA GLN A 101 3.23 1.24 -13.98
C GLN A 101 2.34 -0.01 -14.06
N PRO A 102 2.87 -1.22 -14.32
CA PRO A 102 2.05 -2.42 -14.29
C PRO A 102 1.78 -2.91 -12.85
N ALA A 103 0.81 -3.82 -12.75
CA ALA A 103 0.57 -4.67 -11.60
C ALA A 103 0.51 -6.13 -12.10
N PRO A 104 1.48 -7.00 -11.75
CA PRO A 104 2.61 -6.77 -10.85
C PRO A 104 3.66 -5.76 -11.36
N GLY A 105 4.52 -5.23 -10.47
CA GLY A 105 5.62 -4.34 -10.82
C GLY A 105 6.81 -4.41 -9.83
N PRO A 106 7.95 -3.78 -10.14
CA PRO A 106 8.27 -3.10 -11.39
C PRO A 106 8.50 -4.12 -12.53
N ALA A 107 8.18 -3.73 -13.78
CA ALA A 107 8.05 -4.63 -14.92
C ALA A 107 9.28 -5.53 -15.17
N ASP A 108 10.47 -4.99 -14.94
CA ASP A 108 11.76 -5.65 -15.15
C ASP A 108 12.13 -6.67 -14.05
N LYS A 109 11.38 -6.69 -12.94
CA LYS A 109 11.59 -7.61 -11.80
C LYS A 109 10.54 -8.71 -11.70
N VAL A 110 9.46 -8.64 -12.49
CA VAL A 110 8.38 -9.63 -12.44
C VAL A 110 8.79 -10.90 -13.19
N PRO A 111 8.86 -12.08 -12.54
CA PRO A 111 9.20 -13.32 -13.22
C PRO A 111 8.04 -13.87 -14.05
N ALA A 112 8.32 -14.73 -15.03
CA ALA A 112 7.29 -15.26 -15.94
C ALA A 112 6.20 -16.09 -15.22
N ASP A 113 6.59 -16.76 -14.13
CA ASP A 113 5.79 -17.62 -13.27
C ASP A 113 5.21 -16.88 -12.05
N TRP A 114 5.17 -15.53 -12.05
CA TRP A 114 4.79 -14.71 -10.88
C TRP A 114 3.52 -15.13 -10.14
N ARG A 115 2.54 -15.72 -10.82
CA ARG A 115 1.28 -16.19 -10.21
C ARG A 115 1.51 -17.29 -9.16
N GLU A 116 2.56 -18.09 -9.33
CA GLU A 116 2.93 -19.18 -8.42
C GLU A 116 3.54 -18.68 -7.10
N HIS A 117 3.97 -17.42 -7.07
CA HIS A 117 4.62 -16.78 -5.92
C HIS A 117 3.67 -15.94 -5.05
N LEU A 118 2.38 -15.86 -5.42
CA LEU A 118 1.40 -15.07 -4.67
C LEU A 118 0.82 -15.82 -3.48
N HIS A 119 0.62 -15.10 -2.38
CA HIS A 119 -0.10 -15.59 -1.20
C HIS A 119 -1.62 -15.55 -1.43
N ARG A 120 -2.34 -16.53 -0.86
CA ARG A 120 -3.80 -16.68 -0.96
C ARG A 120 -4.51 -16.22 0.30
#